data_AF-A0A0G4DI00-F1
#
_entry.id   AF-A0A0G4DI00-F1
#
_cell.length_a   1.000
_cell.length_b   1.000
_cell.length_c   1.000
_cell.angle_alpha   90.00
_cell.angle_beta   90.00
_cell.angle_gamma   90.00
#
_symmetry.space_group_name_H-M   'P 1'
#
loop_
_entity.id
_entity.type
_entity.pdbx_description
1 polymer ?
#
loop_
_entity_poly.entity_id
_entity_poly.type
_entity_poly.pdbx_seq_one_letter_code
_entity_poly.pdbx_strand_id
1 'polypeptide(L)'
;RNANDGISVAQTAEGAMDEVTSMLQRMRTLAQQSANGSNNTDDRTALQQEFDQLTTEINRISTDTTFGGQKLLDGSYKGSFQVGADAGQTITFKMTSAFTISGIAASTKGSATVTTSATGEPYTVTKGTSAPVTSTSVSSISTAKDAQTAMANLDFMIKAVDSKRAELGAV
;
A
#
# COMPACT_ATOMS: atom_id res chain seq x y z
N ARG A 1 -4.57 18.62 -25.99
CA ARG A 1 -3.16 18.46 -25.56
C ARG A 1 -3.10 18.34 -24.04
N ASN A 2 -3.44 19.38 -23.29
CA ASN A 2 -3.46 19.35 -21.81
C ASN A 2 -4.31 18.23 -21.19
N ALA A 3 -5.47 17.90 -21.77
CA ALA A 3 -6.27 16.75 -21.33
C ALA A 3 -5.56 15.40 -21.56
N ASN A 4 -4.80 15.27 -22.65
CA ASN A 4 -4.01 14.07 -22.92
C ASN A 4 -2.85 13.95 -21.93
N ASP A 5 -2.24 15.07 -21.53
CA ASP A 5 -1.18 15.07 -20.51
C ASP A 5 -1.73 14.62 -19.14
N GLY A 6 -2.94 15.06 -18.80
CA GLY A 6 -3.65 14.58 -17.59
C GLY A 6 -3.90 13.08 -17.62
N ILE A 7 -4.36 12.55 -18.76
CA ILE A 7 -4.55 11.10 -18.95
C ILE A 7 -3.23 10.35 -18.84
N SER A 8 -2.15 10.83 -19.47
CA SER A 8 -0.84 10.17 -19.41
C SER A 8 -0.24 10.16 -18.00
N VAL A 9 -0.44 11.23 -17.22
CA VAL A 9 -0.07 11.26 -15.80
C VAL A 9 -0.85 10.23 -15.01
N ALA A 10 -2.17 10.20 -15.17
CA ALA A 10 -3.04 9.26 -14.46
C ALA A 10 -2.66 7.80 -14.78
N GLN A 11 -2.42 7.48 -16.05
CA GLN A 11 -1.99 6.14 -16.49
C GLN A 11 -0.62 5.75 -15.92
N THR A 12 0.33 6.69 -15.86
CA THR A 12 1.65 6.43 -15.27
C THR A 12 1.54 6.16 -13.77
N ALA A 13 0.71 6.92 -13.06
CA ALA A 13 0.43 6.69 -11.65
C ALA A 13 -0.29 5.35 -11.42
N GLU A 14 -1.30 5.03 -12.24
CA GLU A 14 -2.07 3.79 -12.14
C GLU A 14 -1.19 2.55 -12.34
N GLY A 15 -0.35 2.54 -13.38
CA GLY A 15 0.55 1.41 -13.63
C GLY A 15 1.55 1.18 -12.48
N ALA A 16 2.05 2.26 -11.87
CA ALA A 16 2.92 2.13 -10.69
C ALA A 16 2.15 1.63 -9.45
N MET A 17 0.88 2.00 -9.29
CA MET A 17 0.02 1.49 -8.21
C MET A 17 -0.39 0.03 -8.40
N ASP A 18 -0.50 -0.43 -9.64
CA ASP A 18 -0.70 -1.84 -9.97
C ASP A 18 0.48 -2.70 -9.48
N GLU A 19 1.71 -2.26 -9.74
CA GLU A 19 2.92 -2.93 -9.24
C GLU A 19 2.97 -2.95 -7.69
N VAL A 20 2.64 -1.82 -7.05
CA VAL A 20 2.53 -1.76 -5.58
C VAL A 20 1.48 -2.74 -5.06
N THR A 21 0.32 -2.84 -5.72
CA THR A 21 -0.75 -3.76 -5.33
C THR A 21 -0.31 -5.23 -5.46
N SER A 22 0.35 -5.57 -6.56
CA SER A 22 0.92 -6.91 -6.80
C SER A 22 1.94 -7.30 -5.71
N MET A 23 2.84 -6.38 -5.36
CA MET A 23 3.81 -6.61 -4.28
C MET A 23 3.14 -6.75 -2.91
N LEU A 24 2.13 -5.94 -2.58
CA LEU A 24 1.37 -6.09 -1.34
C LEU A 24 0.65 -7.45 -1.26
N GLN A 25 0.13 -7.95 -2.38
CA GLN A 25 -0.45 -9.29 -2.47
C GLN A 25 0.62 -10.39 -2.29
N ARG A 26 1.83 -10.19 -2.81
CA ARG A 26 2.97 -11.09 -2.56
C ARG A 26 3.37 -11.08 -1.08
N MET A 27 3.51 -9.91 -0.46
CA MET A 27 3.76 -9.74 0.98
C MET A 27 2.69 -10.46 1.82
N ARG A 28 1.42 -10.37 1.44
CA ARG A 28 0.31 -11.08 2.09
C ARG A 28 0.49 -12.60 1.99
N THR A 29 0.94 -13.10 0.85
CA THR A 29 1.21 -14.53 0.64
C THR A 29 2.37 -15.01 1.51
N LEU A 30 3.45 -14.23 1.63
CA LEU A 30 4.58 -14.52 2.52
C LEU A 30 4.15 -14.51 4.00
N ALA A 31 3.34 -13.53 4.40
CA ALA A 31 2.76 -13.47 5.74
C ALA A 31 1.88 -14.71 6.02
N GLN A 32 1.05 -15.14 5.07
CA GLN A 32 0.27 -16.37 5.20
C GLN A 32 1.17 -17.61 5.33
N GLN A 33 2.23 -17.70 4.52
CA GLN A 33 3.21 -18.78 4.61
C GLN A 33 3.83 -18.80 6.00
N SER A 34 4.34 -17.68 6.51
CA SER A 34 4.94 -17.58 7.85
C SER A 34 3.94 -17.84 8.98
N ALA A 35 2.66 -17.48 8.81
CA ALA A 35 1.61 -17.74 9.79
C ALA A 35 1.31 -19.24 9.94
N ASN A 36 1.49 -20.05 8.88
CA ASN A 36 1.31 -21.50 8.98
C ASN A 36 2.39 -22.10 9.90
N GLY A 37 1.94 -22.72 11.00
CA GLY A 37 2.75 -23.10 12.17
C GLY A 37 3.81 -24.21 11.97
N SER A 38 4.07 -24.66 10.74
CA SER A 38 5.07 -25.69 10.46
C SER A 38 6.46 -25.13 10.12
N ASN A 39 6.60 -23.82 9.94
CA ASN A 39 7.89 -23.20 9.62
C ASN A 39 8.80 -23.16 10.84
N ASN A 40 10.03 -23.64 10.68
CA ASN A 40 11.08 -23.41 11.66
C ASN A 40 11.48 -21.92 11.66
N THR A 41 12.28 -21.49 12.64
CA THR A 41 12.71 -20.07 12.76
C THR A 41 13.51 -19.59 11.55
N ASP A 42 14.27 -20.48 10.92
CA ASP A 42 15.12 -20.15 9.77
C ASP A 42 14.27 -19.88 8.51
N ASP A 43 13.22 -20.67 8.28
CA ASP A 43 12.26 -20.49 7.19
C ASP A 43 11.56 -19.12 7.31
N ARG A 44 11.15 -18.74 8.53
CA ARG A 44 10.52 -17.44 8.81
C ARG A 44 11.49 -16.28 8.58
N THR A 45 12.77 -16.49 8.87
CA THR A 45 13.82 -15.51 8.61
C THR A 45 14.02 -15.29 7.12
N ALA A 46 14.04 -16.36 6.32
CA ALA A 46 14.12 -16.26 4.86
C ALA A 46 12.88 -15.56 4.27
N LEU A 47 11.68 -15.89 4.74
CA LEU A 47 10.44 -15.21 4.33
C LEU A 47 10.45 -13.72 4.69
N GLN A 48 10.96 -13.36 5.87
CA GLN A 48 11.10 -11.97 6.29
C GLN A 48 12.06 -11.20 5.36
N GLN A 49 13.16 -11.81 4.92
CA GLN A 49 14.08 -11.15 4.00
C GLN A 49 13.41 -10.81 2.66
N GLU A 50 12.62 -11.73 2.09
CA GLU A 50 11.84 -11.44 0.88
C GLU A 50 10.80 -10.34 1.15
N PHE A 51 10.16 -10.36 2.31
CA PHE A 51 9.19 -9.35 2.72
C PHE A 51 9.82 -7.94 2.87
N ASP A 52 11.03 -7.85 3.39
CA ASP A 52 11.79 -6.60 3.53
C ASP A 52 12.25 -6.05 2.17
N GLN A 53 12.63 -6.93 1.24
CA GLN A 53 12.94 -6.56 -0.14
C GLN A 53 11.72 -5.96 -0.84
N LEU A 54 10.54 -6.58 -0.69
CA LEU A 54 9.29 -6.05 -1.24
C LEU A 54 8.92 -4.70 -0.63
N THR A 55 9.11 -4.53 0.69
CA THR A 55 8.91 -3.25 1.38
C THR A 55 9.81 -2.16 0.80
N THR A 56 11.08 -2.49 0.57
CA THR A 56 12.06 -1.58 -0.01
C THR A 56 11.67 -1.20 -1.44
N GLU A 57 11.24 -2.18 -2.23
CA GLU A 57 10.84 -1.96 -3.62
C GLU A 57 9.56 -1.12 -3.73
N ILE A 58 8.56 -1.32 -2.86
CA ILE A 58 7.37 -0.47 -2.79
C ILE A 58 7.76 0.98 -2.50
N ASN A 59 8.65 1.20 -1.53
CA ASN A 59 9.13 2.54 -1.21
C ASN A 59 9.88 3.15 -2.39
N ARG A 60 10.69 2.36 -3.10
CA ARG A 60 11.42 2.79 -4.30
C ARG A 60 10.47 3.19 -5.42
N ILE A 61 9.44 2.41 -5.73
CA ILE A 61 8.43 2.78 -6.73
C ILE A 61 7.76 4.11 -6.36
N SER A 62 7.37 4.26 -5.08
CA SER A 62 6.77 5.51 -4.60
C SER A 62 7.70 6.72 -4.80
N THR A 63 9.01 6.57 -4.60
CA THR A 63 9.98 7.66 -4.76
C THR A 63 10.52 7.83 -6.17
N ASP A 64 10.45 6.82 -7.04
CA ASP A 64 11.08 6.86 -8.36
C ASP A 64 10.10 7.17 -9.48
N THR A 65 8.81 6.84 -9.33
CA THR A 65 7.79 7.09 -10.35
C THR A 65 7.66 8.58 -10.65
N THR A 66 7.98 8.96 -11.89
CA THR A 66 7.92 10.34 -12.39
C THR A 66 7.19 10.44 -13.72
N PHE A 67 6.60 11.60 -13.97
CA PHE A 67 6.12 12.01 -15.29
C PHE A 67 6.59 13.43 -15.57
N GLY A 68 7.21 13.66 -16.74
CA GLY A 68 7.75 14.97 -17.10
C GLY A 68 8.78 15.52 -16.08
N GLY A 69 9.48 14.63 -15.35
CA GLY A 69 10.42 14.98 -14.29
C GLY A 69 9.80 15.27 -12.92
N GLN A 70 8.47 15.24 -12.79
CA GLN A 70 7.77 15.42 -11.52
C GLN A 70 7.44 14.08 -10.87
N LYS A 71 7.66 13.97 -9.57
CA LYS A 71 7.34 12.78 -8.77
C LYS A 71 5.82 12.66 -8.64
N LEU A 72 5.28 11.47 -8.86
CA LEU A 72 3.82 11.24 -8.84
C LEU A 72 3.31 10.68 -7.51
N LEU A 73 4.10 9.80 -6.88
CA LEU A 73 3.63 8.93 -5.80
C LEU A 73 4.25 9.24 -4.43
N ASP A 74 4.99 10.34 -4.30
CA ASP A 74 5.63 10.76 -3.05
C ASP A 74 4.72 11.62 -2.14
N GLY A 75 3.50 11.90 -2.59
CA GLY A 75 2.52 12.74 -1.87
C GLY A 75 2.66 14.24 -2.13
N SER A 76 3.58 14.66 -3.00
CA SER A 76 3.78 16.08 -3.35
C SER A 76 3.07 16.51 -4.63
N TYR A 77 2.67 15.56 -5.48
CA TYR A 77 2.19 15.85 -6.83
C TYR A 77 0.86 16.60 -6.85
N LYS A 78 0.85 17.73 -7.58
CA LYS A 78 -0.33 18.56 -7.84
C LYS A 78 -0.32 18.99 -9.31
N GLY A 79 -1.14 18.34 -10.13
CA GLY A 79 -1.37 18.71 -11.54
C GLY A 79 -2.68 19.47 -11.69
N SER A 80 -2.71 20.47 -12.58
CA SER A 80 -3.94 21.14 -13.02
C SER A 80 -3.92 21.24 -14.53
N PHE A 81 -4.84 20.56 -15.18
CA PHE A 81 -4.91 20.45 -16.63
C PHE A 81 -6.07 21.27 -17.15
N GLN A 82 -5.79 22.32 -17.93
CA GLN A 82 -6.82 23.12 -18.60
C GLN A 82 -7.40 22.31 -19.76
N VAL A 83 -8.64 21.82 -19.60
CA VAL A 83 -9.30 20.93 -20.57
C VAL A 83 -10.31 21.64 -21.45
N GLY A 84 -10.81 22.80 -21.01
CA GLY A 84 -11.78 23.59 -21.75
C GLY A 84 -11.19 24.83 -22.44
N ALA A 85 -12.00 25.48 -23.27
CA ALA A 85 -11.59 26.65 -24.05
C ALA A 85 -11.50 27.93 -23.22
N ASP A 86 -12.29 28.04 -22.15
CA ASP A 86 -12.34 29.23 -21.29
C ASP A 86 -11.45 29.10 -20.07
N ALA A 87 -10.87 30.20 -19.62
CA ALA A 87 -10.04 30.23 -18.41
C ALA A 87 -10.78 29.64 -17.19
N GLY A 88 -10.15 28.71 -16.49
CA GLY A 88 -10.69 28.08 -15.28
C GLY A 88 -11.41 26.74 -15.50
N GLN A 89 -11.57 26.30 -16.75
CA GLN A 89 -12.05 24.94 -17.07
C GLN A 89 -10.90 23.92 -16.91
N THR A 90 -10.51 23.64 -15.67
CA THR A 90 -9.41 22.72 -15.33
C THR A 90 -9.87 21.44 -14.64
N ILE A 91 -9.16 20.35 -14.90
CA ILE A 91 -9.19 19.12 -14.11
C ILE A 91 -7.98 19.15 -13.18
N THR A 92 -8.22 19.03 -11.87
CA THR A 92 -7.14 19.03 -10.88
C THR A 92 -6.88 17.62 -10.39
N PHE A 93 -5.61 17.24 -10.38
CA PHE A 93 -5.11 15.96 -9.93
C PHE A 93 -4.17 16.17 -8.74
N LYS A 94 -4.43 15.50 -7.62
CA LYS A 94 -3.60 15.63 -6.41
C LYS A 94 -3.32 14.25 -5.82
N MET A 95 -2.04 13.90 -5.71
CA MET A 95 -1.59 12.79 -4.86
C MET A 95 -1.03 13.38 -3.59
N THR A 96 -1.84 13.36 -2.52
CA THR A 96 -1.50 13.98 -1.23
C THR A 96 -0.92 13.00 -0.22
N SER A 97 -0.92 11.71 -0.52
CA SER A 97 -0.34 10.66 0.32
C SER A 97 0.81 10.02 -0.43
N ALA A 98 1.93 9.81 0.26
CA ALA A 98 3.01 8.98 -0.27
C ALA A 98 2.53 7.53 -0.36
N PHE A 99 2.92 6.83 -1.42
CA PHE A 99 2.65 5.40 -1.62
C PHE A 99 3.76 4.49 -1.07
N THR A 100 4.57 5.01 -0.15
CA THR A 100 5.45 4.19 0.68
C THR A 100 4.62 3.29 1.59
N ILE A 101 5.20 2.21 2.14
CA ILE A 101 4.50 1.33 3.09
C ILE A 101 3.84 2.13 4.22
N SER A 102 4.58 3.08 4.80
CA SER A 102 4.06 3.95 5.86
C SER A 102 2.95 4.89 5.38
N GLY A 103 3.05 5.43 4.17
CA GLY A 103 2.05 6.35 3.63
C GLY A 103 0.75 5.64 3.22
N ILE A 104 0.85 4.42 2.69
CA ILE A 104 -0.31 3.54 2.44
C ILE A 104 -0.95 3.16 3.77
N ALA A 105 -0.17 2.73 4.76
CA ALA A 105 -0.66 2.38 6.09
C ALA A 105 -1.43 3.55 6.74
N ALA A 106 -0.89 4.77 6.68
CA ALA A 106 -1.55 5.98 7.18
C ALA A 106 -2.83 6.35 6.43
N SER A 107 -2.96 5.94 5.17
CA SER A 107 -4.15 6.22 4.34
C SER A 107 -5.30 5.23 4.56
N THR A 108 -5.07 4.14 5.30
CA THR A 108 -6.09 3.15 5.63
C THR A 108 -7.17 3.72 6.56
N LYS A 109 -8.40 3.20 6.45
CA LYS A 109 -9.57 3.58 7.27
C LYS A 109 -9.88 2.56 8.36
N GLY A 110 -8.91 1.76 8.74
CA GLY A 110 -9.05 0.67 9.69
C GLY A 110 -7.75 -0.09 9.86
N SER A 111 -7.68 -0.88 10.91
CA SER A 111 -6.53 -1.71 11.25
C SER A 111 -7.00 -3.00 11.92
N ALA A 112 -6.14 -4.00 11.92
CA ALA A 112 -6.33 -5.24 12.64
C ALA A 112 -5.31 -5.34 13.76
N THR A 113 -5.77 -5.82 14.91
CA THR A 113 -4.91 -6.23 16.03
C THR A 113 -5.11 -7.72 16.26
N VAL A 114 -4.05 -8.39 16.70
CA VAL A 114 -4.08 -9.82 17.00
C VAL A 114 -3.81 -10.03 18.48
N THR A 115 -4.78 -10.65 19.15
CA THR A 115 -4.69 -11.04 20.56
C THR A 115 -4.54 -12.56 20.67
N THR A 116 -3.60 -13.00 21.51
CA THR A 116 -3.46 -14.41 21.90
C THR A 116 -4.51 -14.74 22.95
N SER A 117 -5.17 -15.89 22.84
CA SER A 117 -5.89 -16.44 23.99
C SER A 117 -4.90 -16.78 25.11
N ALA A 118 -5.35 -16.81 26.36
CA ALA A 118 -4.49 -16.94 27.55
C ALA A 118 -3.65 -18.24 27.59
N THR A 119 -3.93 -19.21 26.71
CA THR A 119 -3.28 -20.53 26.61
C THR A 119 -2.39 -20.70 25.37
N GLY A 120 -2.10 -19.62 24.64
CA GLY A 120 -1.57 -19.73 23.26
C GLY A 120 -2.70 -19.92 22.26
N GLU A 121 -2.40 -20.38 21.04
CA GLU A 121 -3.34 -20.60 19.92
C GLU A 121 -4.75 -21.07 20.38
N PRO A 122 -5.85 -20.63 19.74
CA PRO A 122 -5.89 -19.82 18.52
C PRO A 122 -5.76 -18.32 18.77
N TYR A 123 -5.18 -17.59 17.81
CA TYR A 123 -5.26 -16.13 17.83
C TYR A 123 -6.64 -15.61 17.46
N THR A 124 -6.97 -14.45 18.01
CA THR A 124 -8.17 -13.70 17.69
C THR A 124 -7.78 -12.43 16.92
N VAL A 125 -8.26 -12.29 15.68
CA VAL A 125 -8.05 -11.10 14.87
C VAL A 125 -9.22 -10.15 15.09
N THR A 126 -8.96 -8.99 15.70
CA THR A 126 -9.95 -7.94 15.89
C THR A 126 -9.71 -6.82 14.90
N LYS A 127 -10.70 -6.53 14.06
CA LYS A 127 -10.65 -5.45 13.07
C LYS A 127 -11.29 -4.19 13.64
N GLY A 128 -10.54 -3.10 13.69
CA GLY A 128 -11.02 -1.75 13.98
C GLY A 128 -11.34 -0.99 12.68
N THR A 129 -12.31 -0.09 12.75
CA THR A 129 -12.84 0.65 11.59
C THR A 129 -12.50 2.15 11.62
N SER A 130 -11.58 2.58 12.48
CA SER A 130 -11.33 4.02 12.68
C SER A 130 -9.86 4.40 12.89
N ALA A 131 -9.02 3.48 13.38
CA ALA A 131 -7.58 3.71 13.48
C ALA A 131 -6.87 3.20 12.23
N PRO A 132 -5.94 3.96 11.62
CA PRO A 132 -5.14 3.47 10.51
C PRO A 132 -4.18 2.38 10.96
N VAL A 133 -3.71 1.58 10.00
CA VAL A 133 -2.58 0.66 10.15
C VAL A 133 -1.32 1.46 10.52
N THR A 134 -0.51 0.93 11.42
CA THR A 134 0.84 1.44 11.68
C THR A 134 1.88 0.60 10.93
N SER A 135 2.98 1.24 10.51
CA SER A 135 4.07 0.53 9.81
C SER A 135 4.63 -0.63 10.64
N THR A 136 4.63 -0.52 11.97
CA THR A 136 5.04 -1.58 12.91
C THR A 136 4.14 -2.82 12.85
N SER A 137 2.87 -2.68 12.50
CA SER A 137 1.93 -3.81 12.39
C SER A 137 2.06 -4.57 11.07
N VAL A 138 2.91 -4.09 10.16
CA VAL A 138 3.18 -4.67 8.84
C VAL A 138 4.67 -4.79 8.53
N SER A 139 5.56 -4.59 9.52
CA SER A 139 7.01 -4.64 9.30
C SER A 139 7.64 -6.00 9.63
N SER A 140 6.92 -6.89 10.31
CA SER A 140 7.44 -8.20 10.75
C SER A 140 6.44 -9.30 10.47
N ILE A 141 6.95 -10.42 10.00
CA ILE A 141 6.29 -11.72 9.87
C ILE A 141 7.12 -12.81 10.54
N SER A 142 8.09 -12.46 11.39
CA SER A 142 9.03 -13.41 12.02
C SER A 142 8.39 -14.32 13.07
N THR A 143 7.20 -13.98 13.57
CA THR A 143 6.40 -14.83 14.47
C THR A 143 5.02 -15.12 13.87
N ALA A 144 4.34 -16.18 14.31
CA ALA A 144 3.01 -16.51 13.81
C ALA A 144 2.00 -15.39 14.12
N LYS A 145 2.13 -14.76 15.30
CA LYS A 145 1.34 -13.60 15.70
C LYS A 145 1.57 -12.39 14.79
N ASP A 146 2.82 -12.05 14.52
CA ASP A 146 3.17 -10.90 13.68
C ASP A 146 2.74 -11.15 12.24
N ALA A 147 2.95 -12.36 11.74
CA ALA A 147 2.51 -12.77 10.41
C ALA A 147 0.98 -12.65 10.21
N GLN A 148 0.19 -13.04 11.22
CA GLN A 148 -1.27 -12.87 11.18
C GLN A 148 -1.70 -11.40 11.27
N THR A 149 -0.98 -10.61 12.07
CA THR A 149 -1.22 -9.15 12.18
C THR A 149 -0.91 -8.46 10.86
N ALA A 150 0.24 -8.76 10.26
CA ALA A 150 0.67 -8.23 8.99
C ALA A 150 -0.30 -8.61 7.87
N MET A 151 -0.70 -9.89 7.77
CA MET A 151 -1.67 -10.36 6.79
C MET A 151 -2.99 -9.59 6.86
N ALA A 152 -3.55 -9.43 8.06
CA ALA A 152 -4.82 -8.73 8.25
C ALA A 152 -4.73 -7.21 7.97
N ASN A 153 -3.57 -6.60 8.24
CA ASN A 153 -3.33 -5.18 7.96
C ASN A 153 -2.98 -4.90 6.50
N LEU A 154 -2.31 -5.82 5.81
CA LEU A 154 -2.04 -5.75 4.37
C LEU A 154 -3.35 -5.72 3.58
N ASP A 155 -4.40 -6.42 4.02
CA ASP A 155 -5.74 -6.33 3.40
C ASP A 155 -6.31 -4.90 3.46
N PHE A 156 -6.07 -4.16 4.55
CA PHE A 156 -6.49 -2.76 4.66
C PHE A 156 -5.65 -1.85 3.76
N MET A 157 -4.35 -2.13 3.64
CA MET A 157 -3.44 -1.40 2.75
C MET A 157 -3.80 -1.59 1.28
N ILE A 158 -4.07 -2.83 0.84
CA ILE A 158 -4.53 -3.13 -0.52
C ILE A 158 -5.81 -2.35 -0.83
N LYS A 159 -6.80 -2.37 0.08
CA LYS A 159 -8.03 -1.58 -0.08
C LYS A 159 -7.79 -0.08 -0.19
N ALA A 160 -6.80 0.46 0.54
CA ALA A 160 -6.46 1.88 0.45
C ALA A 160 -5.87 2.23 -0.92
N VAL A 161 -5.02 1.35 -1.48
CA VAL A 161 -4.49 1.53 -2.84
C VAL A 161 -5.60 1.42 -3.88
N ASP A 162 -6.45 0.38 -3.78
CA ASP A 162 -7.58 0.15 -4.69
C ASP A 162 -8.57 1.33 -4.69
N SER A 163 -8.89 1.87 -3.51
CA SER A 163 -9.74 3.06 -3.40
C SER A 163 -9.13 4.26 -4.11
N LYS A 164 -7.80 4.46 -4.00
CA LYS A 164 -7.14 5.57 -4.68
C LYS A 164 -7.11 5.37 -6.19
N ARG A 165 -6.92 4.14 -6.66
CA ARG A 165 -7.02 3.81 -8.09
C ARG A 165 -8.42 4.05 -8.65
N ALA A 166 -9.46 3.69 -7.89
CA ALA A 166 -10.84 3.98 -8.29
C ALA A 166 -11.11 5.48 -8.40
N GLU A 167 -10.56 6.30 -7.50
CA GLU A 167 -10.61 7.77 -7.61
C GLU A 167 -9.89 8.28 -8.86
N LEU A 168 -8.76 7.67 -9.23
CA LEU A 168 -7.96 8.06 -10.39
C LEU A 168 -8.65 7.74 -11.72
N GLY A 169 -9.30 6.57 -11.82
CA GLY A 169 -10.02 6.17 -13.02
C GLY A 169 -11.35 6.90 -13.23
N ALA A 170 -11.85 7.62 -12.22
CA ALA A 170 -13.09 8.39 -12.31
C ALA A 170 -12.89 9.84 -12.83
N VAL A 171 -11.64 10.29 -12.96
CA VAL A 171 -11.26 11.65 -13.39
C VAL A 171 -11.00 11.69 -14.89
#